data_AF-A0A3L6TS16-F1
#
_entry.id   AF-A0A3L6TS16-F1
#
_cell.length_a   1.000
_cell.length_b   1.000
_cell.length_c   1.000
_cell.angle_alpha   90.00
_cell.angle_beta   90.00
_cell.angle_gamma   90.00
#
_symmetry.space_group_name_H-M   'P 1'
#
loop_
_entity.id
_entity.type
_entity.pdbx_description
1 polymer ?
#
loop_
_entity_poly.entity_id
_entity_poly.type
_entity_poly.pdbx_seq_one_letter_code
_entity_poly.pdbx_strand_id
1 'polypeptide(L)'
;MEARRRHRSSLAELPIDLAIKIAGRLAATSEWPMDDLCALWATCHRKLRVCGEPEVGQRIALMRFADDMSWDDPVGYATLVGHLTNVGNPEACFITGMEVTFHKGTPLAPVCTVELQRAAEFGHNRAAYVATILLYRANDGAVSNDAARRYMR
;
A
#
# COMPACT_ATOMS: atom_id res chain seq x y z
N MET A 1 11.28 -50.00 -1.32
CA MET A 1 10.41 -48.91 -0.82
C MET A 1 11.26 -47.66 -0.69
N GLU A 2 11.24 -46.79 -1.70
CA GLU A 2 11.96 -45.52 -1.67
C GLU A 2 11.19 -44.52 -0.80
N ALA A 3 11.86 -44.02 0.23
CA ALA A 3 11.33 -42.96 1.07
C ALA A 3 11.23 -41.67 0.23
N ARG A 4 10.00 -41.20 -0.03
CA ARG A 4 9.75 -39.84 -0.55
C ARG A 4 10.44 -38.84 0.37
N ARG A 5 11.57 -38.26 -0.07
CA ARG A 5 12.16 -37.07 0.55
C ARG A 5 11.06 -35.99 0.54
N ARG A 6 10.45 -35.73 1.70
CA ARG A 6 9.64 -34.53 1.87
C ARG A 6 10.59 -33.36 1.67
N HIS A 7 10.43 -32.64 0.58
CA HIS A 7 11.18 -31.43 0.32
C HIS A 7 10.89 -30.48 1.50
N ARG A 8 11.89 -30.20 2.34
CA ARG A 8 11.75 -29.13 3.33
C ARG A 8 11.45 -27.86 2.55
N SER A 9 10.36 -27.17 2.91
CA SER A 9 10.03 -25.90 2.27
C SER A 9 11.22 -24.96 2.42
N SER A 10 11.83 -24.52 1.32
CA SER A 10 13.01 -23.63 1.32
C SER A 10 12.76 -22.33 2.10
N LEU A 11 11.51 -21.85 2.12
CA LEU A 11 11.06 -20.72 2.92
C LEU A 11 11.05 -20.97 4.44
N ALA A 12 11.16 -22.22 4.92
CA ALA A 12 11.30 -22.54 6.34
C ALA A 12 12.76 -22.46 6.82
N GLU A 13 13.73 -22.43 5.91
CA GLU A 13 15.16 -22.34 6.21
C GLU A 13 15.74 -20.94 5.90
N LEU A 14 15.03 -20.14 5.10
CA LEU A 14 15.42 -18.78 4.74
C LEU A 14 15.41 -17.84 5.96
N PRO A 15 16.36 -16.90 6.13
CA PRO A 15 16.24 -15.80 7.09
C PRO A 15 14.92 -15.02 6.95
N ILE A 16 14.36 -14.55 8.07
CA ILE A 16 13.04 -13.90 8.09
C ILE A 16 13.00 -12.65 7.21
N ASP A 17 14.04 -11.82 7.23
CA ASP A 17 14.13 -10.59 6.43
C ASP A 17 14.11 -10.86 4.94
N LEU A 18 14.74 -11.96 4.51
CA LEU A 18 14.72 -12.38 3.11
C LEU A 18 13.33 -12.92 2.72
N ALA A 19 12.64 -13.60 3.65
CA ALA A 19 11.28 -14.06 3.41
C ALA A 19 10.31 -12.89 3.25
N ILE A 20 10.43 -11.86 4.10
CA ILE A 20 9.68 -10.59 3.99
C ILE A 20 9.98 -9.93 2.65
N LYS A 21 11.25 -9.85 2.25
CA LYS A 21 11.63 -9.24 0.97
C LYS A 21 11.06 -10.01 -0.23
N ILE A 22 11.01 -11.34 -0.18
CA ILE A 22 10.41 -12.17 -1.23
C ILE A 22 8.89 -11.99 -1.25
N ALA A 23 8.23 -12.07 -0.10
CA ALA A 23 6.77 -11.86 0.01
C ALA A 23 6.37 -10.46 -0.45
N GLY A 24 7.12 -9.42 -0.07
CA GLY A 24 6.88 -8.06 -0.53
C GLY A 24 7.14 -7.88 -2.04
N ARG A 25 8.09 -8.62 -2.64
CA ARG A 25 8.25 -8.64 -4.10
C ARG A 25 7.08 -9.33 -4.77
N LEU A 26 6.65 -10.48 -4.25
CA LEU A 26 5.48 -11.20 -4.73
C LEU A 26 4.24 -10.28 -4.71
N ALA A 27 4.00 -9.61 -3.58
CA ALA A 27 2.91 -8.65 -3.40
C ALA A 27 2.94 -7.47 -4.40
N ALA A 28 4.13 -7.03 -4.80
CA ALA A 28 4.31 -5.92 -5.74
C ALA A 28 4.19 -6.35 -7.22
N THR A 29 4.57 -7.59 -7.55
CA THR A 29 4.71 -8.03 -8.94
C THR A 29 3.69 -9.07 -9.39
N SER A 30 2.96 -9.68 -8.47
CA SER A 30 1.92 -10.67 -8.80
C SER A 30 0.72 -10.03 -9.48
N GLU A 31 0.12 -10.76 -10.43
CA GLU A 31 -1.17 -10.42 -11.03
C GLU A 31 -2.30 -10.47 -10.00
N TRP A 32 -2.26 -11.45 -9.09
CA TRP A 32 -3.26 -11.71 -8.06
C TRP A 32 -2.61 -11.69 -6.67
N PRO A 33 -2.14 -10.53 -6.19
CA PRO A 33 -1.31 -10.45 -5.00
C PRO A 33 -2.03 -10.94 -3.74
N MET A 34 -3.35 -10.75 -3.64
CA MET A 34 -4.13 -11.25 -2.50
C MET A 34 -4.23 -12.78 -2.49
N ASP A 35 -4.48 -13.40 -3.65
CA ASP A 35 -4.56 -14.86 -3.75
C ASP A 35 -3.20 -15.52 -3.46
N ASP A 36 -2.13 -14.96 -4.00
CA ASP A 36 -0.77 -15.44 -3.78
C ASP A 36 -0.34 -15.30 -2.31
N LEU A 37 -0.67 -14.18 -1.66
CA LEU A 37 -0.40 -13.98 -0.24
C LEU A 37 -1.27 -14.88 0.63
N CYS A 38 -2.53 -15.13 0.27
CA CYS A 38 -3.41 -16.08 0.93
C CYS A 38 -2.89 -17.52 0.82
N ALA A 39 -2.44 -17.93 -0.36
CA ALA A 39 -1.81 -19.24 -0.56
C ALA A 39 -0.51 -19.37 0.25
N LEU A 40 0.27 -18.29 0.34
CA LEU A 40 1.47 -18.25 1.16
C LEU A 40 1.13 -18.32 2.66
N TRP A 41 0.09 -17.61 3.08
CA TRP A 41 -0.44 -17.64 4.45
C TRP A 41 -0.85 -19.06 4.85
N ALA A 42 -1.61 -19.76 4.02
CA ALA A 42 -2.18 -21.08 4.31
C ALA A 42 -1.14 -22.20 4.51
N THR A 43 0.14 -22.00 4.15
CA THR A 43 1.13 -23.09 4.24
C THR A 43 1.70 -23.31 5.65
N CYS A 44 1.93 -22.27 6.46
CA CYS A 44 2.37 -22.41 7.86
C CYS A 44 2.37 -21.08 8.64
N HIS A 45 2.41 -21.16 9.98
CA HIS A 45 2.50 -19.99 10.88
C HIS A 45 3.69 -19.06 10.60
N ARG A 46 4.84 -19.60 10.16
CA ARG A 46 5.99 -18.77 9.81
C ARG A 46 5.66 -17.84 8.65
N LYS A 47 5.03 -18.40 7.61
CA LYS A 47 4.64 -17.64 6.42
C LYS A 47 3.48 -16.69 6.72
N LEU A 48 2.53 -17.11 7.56
CA LEU A 48 1.52 -16.20 8.12
C LEU A 48 2.18 -14.93 8.69
N ARG A 49 3.17 -15.11 9.57
CA ARG A 49 3.87 -13.98 10.18
C ARG A 49 4.52 -13.11 9.11
N VAL A 50 5.26 -13.71 8.17
CA VAL A 50 5.92 -12.98 7.06
C VAL A 50 4.92 -12.15 6.25
N CYS A 51 3.77 -12.73 5.86
CA CYS A 51 2.75 -12.01 5.09
C CYS A 51 2.11 -10.85 5.88
N GLY A 52 2.07 -10.96 7.21
CA GLY A 52 1.52 -9.93 8.09
C GLY A 52 2.50 -8.81 8.46
N GLU A 53 3.75 -8.87 8.00
CA GLU A 53 4.73 -7.81 8.28
C GLU A 53 4.37 -6.53 7.50
N PRO A 54 4.43 -5.33 8.12
CA PRO A 54 4.06 -4.06 7.48
C PRO A 54 4.76 -3.80 6.15
N GLU A 55 6.01 -4.23 6.00
CA GLU A 55 6.81 -4.07 4.78
C GLU A 55 6.24 -4.85 3.59
N VAL A 56 5.51 -5.94 3.84
CA VAL A 56 4.78 -6.66 2.79
C VAL A 56 3.54 -5.86 2.41
N GLY A 57 2.78 -5.40 3.40
CA GLY A 57 1.58 -4.57 3.19
C GLY A 57 1.87 -3.30 2.39
N GLN A 58 2.98 -2.62 2.71
CA GLN A 58 3.45 -1.43 1.98
C GLN A 58 3.73 -1.68 0.49
N ARG A 59 3.96 -2.94 0.10
CA ARG A 59 4.33 -3.32 -1.26
C ARG A 59 3.20 -3.99 -2.05
N ILE A 60 2.04 -4.21 -1.43
CA ILE A 60 0.87 -4.73 -2.15
C ILE A 60 0.51 -3.75 -3.27
N ALA A 61 0.50 -4.24 -4.51
CA ALA A 61 0.03 -3.51 -5.68
C ALA A 61 -1.50 -3.54 -5.73
N LEU A 62 -2.12 -2.78 -4.82
CA LEU A 62 -3.55 -2.65 -4.62
C LEU A 62 -4.30 -2.35 -5.92
N MET A 63 -3.78 -1.45 -6.75
CA MET A 63 -4.39 -1.03 -8.01
C MET A 63 -4.55 -2.16 -9.02
N ARG A 64 -3.88 -3.31 -8.86
CA ARG A 64 -4.01 -4.45 -9.77
C ARG A 64 -5.32 -5.21 -9.63
N PHE A 65 -5.92 -5.18 -8.45
CA PHE A 65 -7.14 -5.93 -8.13
C PHE A 65 -8.20 -5.04 -7.49
N ALA A 66 -7.94 -3.74 -7.34
CA ALA A 66 -8.82 -2.80 -6.69
C ALA A 66 -10.20 -2.75 -7.35
N ASP A 67 -10.25 -2.71 -8.70
CA ASP A 67 -11.51 -2.66 -9.43
C ASP A 67 -12.33 -3.91 -9.10
N ASP A 68 -11.83 -5.10 -9.43
CA ASP A 68 -12.51 -6.37 -9.21
C ASP A 68 -12.97 -6.54 -7.75
N MET A 69 -12.08 -6.33 -6.77
CA MET A 69 -12.41 -6.49 -5.35
C MET A 69 -13.41 -5.45 -4.86
N SER A 70 -13.36 -4.21 -5.35
CA SER A 70 -14.32 -3.16 -4.96
C SER A 70 -15.74 -3.45 -5.46
N TRP A 71 -15.87 -4.19 -6.56
CA TRP A 71 -17.16 -4.65 -7.08
C TRP A 71 -17.65 -5.92 -6.38
N ASP A 72 -16.77 -6.90 -6.17
CA ASP A 72 -17.14 -8.21 -5.63
C ASP A 72 -17.33 -8.20 -4.10
N ASP A 73 -16.45 -7.52 -3.37
CA ASP A 73 -16.51 -7.37 -1.91
C ASP A 73 -16.17 -5.93 -1.47
N PRO A 74 -17.11 -4.98 -1.60
CA PRO A 74 -16.89 -3.58 -1.25
C PRO A 74 -16.47 -3.37 0.22
N VAL A 75 -16.97 -4.22 1.13
CA VAL A 75 -16.70 -4.11 2.57
C VAL A 75 -15.30 -4.61 2.91
N GLY A 76 -14.91 -5.76 2.36
CA GLY A 76 -13.55 -6.28 2.47
C GLY A 76 -12.54 -5.35 1.81
N TYR A 77 -12.88 -4.80 0.64
CA TYR A 77 -12.05 -3.81 -0.04
C TYR A 77 -11.80 -2.57 0.83
N ALA A 78 -12.86 -1.96 1.39
CA ALA A 78 -12.71 -0.81 2.27
C ALA A 78 -11.88 -1.11 3.54
N THR A 79 -12.07 -2.32 4.12
CA THR A 79 -11.29 -2.78 5.27
C THR A 79 -9.81 -2.94 4.92
N LEU A 80 -9.52 -3.52 3.76
CA LEU A 80 -8.17 -3.70 3.26
C LEU A 80 -7.49 -2.36 2.98
N VAL A 81 -8.17 -1.44 2.29
CA VAL A 81 -7.66 -0.07 2.04
C VAL A 81 -7.30 0.60 3.37
N GLY A 82 -8.19 0.56 4.36
CA GLY A 82 -7.91 1.13 5.67
C GLY A 82 -6.68 0.52 6.36
N HIS A 83 -6.53 -0.81 6.30
CA HIS A 83 -5.35 -1.48 6.86
C HIS A 83 -4.06 -1.10 6.11
N LEU A 84 -4.11 -1.06 4.78
CA LEU A 84 -2.97 -0.70 3.93
C LEU A 84 -2.56 0.76 4.10
N THR A 85 -3.53 1.67 4.25
CA THR A 85 -3.27 3.08 4.59
C THR A 85 -2.58 3.19 5.95
N ASN A 86 -3.03 2.45 6.97
CA ASN A 86 -2.40 2.44 8.28
C ASN A 86 -0.92 2.02 8.23
N VAL A 87 -0.57 1.00 7.44
CA VAL A 87 0.83 0.56 7.27
C VAL A 87 1.63 1.44 6.29
N GLY A 88 0.99 2.39 5.61
CA GLY A 88 1.66 3.36 4.72
C GLY A 88 1.86 2.86 3.30
N ASN A 89 1.00 1.97 2.81
CA ASN A 89 1.00 1.59 1.40
C ASN A 89 0.70 2.82 0.52
N PRO A 90 1.54 3.13 -0.48
CA PRO A 90 1.42 4.35 -1.27
C PRO A 90 0.13 4.44 -2.09
N GLU A 91 -0.36 3.31 -2.60
CA GLU A 91 -1.60 3.28 -3.40
C GLU A 91 -2.83 3.43 -2.50
N ALA A 92 -2.86 2.75 -1.35
CA ALA A 92 -3.94 2.91 -0.37
C ALA A 92 -3.98 4.33 0.21
N CYS A 93 -2.82 4.88 0.60
CA CYS A 93 -2.72 6.27 1.06
C CYS A 93 -3.19 7.26 -0.01
N PHE A 94 -2.87 7.00 -1.29
CA PHE A 94 -3.39 7.81 -2.38
C PHE A 94 -4.92 7.73 -2.49
N ILE A 95 -5.51 6.53 -2.43
CA ILE A 95 -6.96 6.34 -2.49
C ILE A 95 -7.65 7.03 -1.31
N THR A 96 -7.21 6.78 -0.08
CA THR A 96 -7.76 7.43 1.12
C THR A 96 -7.60 8.96 1.05
N GLY A 97 -6.45 9.46 0.59
CA GLY A 97 -6.21 10.89 0.42
C GLY A 97 -7.14 11.53 -0.60
N MET A 98 -7.43 10.84 -1.71
CA MET A 98 -8.40 11.28 -2.71
C MET A 98 -9.82 11.27 -2.15
N GLU A 99 -10.22 10.21 -1.44
CA GLU A 99 -11.53 10.15 -0.80
C GLU A 99 -11.72 11.33 0.16
N VAL A 100 -10.78 11.58 1.07
CA VAL A 100 -10.85 12.71 2.02
C VAL A 100 -10.86 14.06 1.31
N THR A 101 -10.13 14.20 0.19
CA THR A 101 -10.08 15.44 -0.59
C THR A 101 -11.40 15.74 -1.30
N PHE A 102 -12.05 14.71 -1.85
CA PHE A 102 -13.24 14.85 -2.70
C PHE A 102 -14.55 14.46 -1.99
N HIS A 103 -14.48 14.03 -0.73
CA HIS A 103 -15.67 13.81 0.10
C HIS A 103 -16.45 15.12 0.27
N LYS A 104 -17.78 15.03 0.25
CA LYS A 104 -18.70 16.19 0.27
C LYS A 104 -18.32 17.19 1.37
N GLY A 105 -17.90 18.39 0.99
CA GLY A 105 -17.56 19.49 1.89
C GLY A 105 -16.45 20.36 1.32
N THR A 106 -16.08 21.43 2.03
CA THR A 106 -14.87 22.21 1.72
C THR A 106 -13.68 21.47 2.35
N PRO A 107 -12.78 20.87 1.56
CA PRO A 107 -11.64 20.15 2.10
C PRO A 107 -10.74 21.09 2.91
N LEU A 108 -10.50 20.77 4.18
CA LEU A 108 -9.45 21.42 4.97
C LEU A 108 -8.11 20.91 4.45
N ALA A 109 -7.39 21.76 3.72
CA ALA A 109 -6.13 21.39 3.08
C ALA A 109 -5.11 20.65 3.98
N PRO A 110 -4.96 20.98 5.28
CA PRO A 110 -4.07 20.22 6.17
C PRO A 110 -4.51 18.77 6.36
N VAL A 111 -5.81 18.50 6.44
CA VAL A 111 -6.37 17.17 6.68
C VAL A 111 -6.35 16.34 5.39
N CYS A 112 -6.69 16.95 4.26
CA CYS A 112 -6.78 16.27 2.97
C CYS A 112 -5.40 15.92 2.37
N THR A 113 -4.31 16.50 2.86
CA THR A 113 -2.97 16.28 2.31
C THR A 113 -2.13 15.24 3.05
N VAL A 114 -2.51 14.82 4.27
CA VAL A 114 -1.70 13.89 5.09
C VAL A 114 -1.40 12.59 4.33
N GLU A 115 -2.44 11.90 3.87
CA GLU A 115 -2.25 10.61 3.18
C GLU A 115 -1.64 10.77 1.78
N LEU A 116 -1.93 11.89 1.10
CA LEU A 116 -1.29 12.20 -0.19
C LEU A 116 0.21 12.49 -0.04
N GLN A 117 0.61 13.18 1.02
CA GLN A 117 2.02 13.42 1.35
C GLN A 117 2.71 12.10 1.72
N ARG A 118 2.06 11.27 2.54
CA ARG A 118 2.57 9.94 2.89
C ARG A 118 2.80 9.07 1.65
N ALA A 119 1.83 9.01 0.73
CA ALA A 119 2.01 8.33 -0.54
C ALA A 119 3.17 8.91 -1.37
N ALA A 120 3.33 10.23 -1.38
CA ALA A 120 4.42 10.90 -2.08
C ALA A 120 5.81 10.59 -1.49
N GLU A 121 5.93 10.49 -0.17
CA GLU A 121 7.17 10.09 0.52
C GLU A 121 7.62 8.68 0.11
N PHE A 122 6.68 7.80 -0.22
CA PHE A 122 6.95 6.46 -0.75
C PHE A 122 7.05 6.41 -2.28
N GLY A 123 7.11 7.56 -2.96
CA GLY A 123 7.36 7.65 -4.41
C GLY A 123 6.12 7.63 -5.30
N HIS A 124 4.91 7.83 -4.76
CA HIS A 124 3.69 7.87 -5.56
C HIS A 124 3.52 9.22 -6.28
N ASN A 125 4.02 9.31 -7.52
CA ASN A 125 4.08 10.55 -8.32
C ASN A 125 2.74 11.30 -8.43
N ARG A 126 1.61 10.58 -8.61
CA ARG A 126 0.29 11.21 -8.70
C ARG A 126 -0.13 11.85 -7.38
N ALA A 127 0.26 11.26 -6.25
CA ALA A 127 -0.05 11.81 -4.93
C ALA A 127 0.75 13.08 -4.68
N ALA A 128 2.04 13.08 -5.05
CA ALA A 128 2.91 14.25 -4.98
C ALA A 128 2.35 15.44 -5.76
N TYR A 129 1.86 15.19 -6.98
CA TYR A 129 1.22 16.21 -7.81
C TYR A 129 -0.06 16.79 -7.17
N VAL A 130 -0.98 15.92 -6.74
CA VAL A 130 -2.25 16.36 -6.13
C VAL A 130 -2.02 17.11 -4.82
N ALA A 131 -1.14 16.60 -3.95
CA ALA A 131 -0.77 17.28 -2.69
C ALA A 131 -0.24 18.69 -2.96
N THR A 132 0.59 18.85 -3.98
CA THR A 132 1.15 20.16 -4.36
C THR A 132 0.05 21.15 -4.78
N ILE A 133 -0.92 20.72 -5.59
CA ILE A 133 -2.04 21.58 -6.01
C ILE A 133 -2.90 22.00 -4.81
N LEU A 134 -3.23 21.07 -3.92
CA LEU A 134 -4.05 21.35 -2.74
C LEU A 134 -3.35 22.32 -1.79
N LEU A 135 -2.05 22.13 -1.55
CA LEU A 135 -1.24 23.05 -0.76
C LEU A 135 -1.14 24.42 -1.42
N TYR A 136 -0.95 24.49 -2.73
CA TYR A 136 -0.90 25.77 -3.46
C TYR A 136 -2.21 26.56 -3.30
N ARG A 137 -3.36 25.91 -3.53
CA ARG A 137 -4.68 26.54 -3.40
C ARG A 137 -5.00 26.99 -1.98
N ALA A 138 -4.52 26.27 -0.97
CA ALA A 138 -4.70 26.64 0.43
C ALA A 138 -3.90 27.92 0.81
N ASN A 139 -2.85 28.22 0.05
CA ASN A 139 -1.91 29.29 0.30
C ASN A 139 -2.17 30.56 -0.53
N ASP A 140 -3.40 30.78 -1.03
CA ASP A 140 -3.79 31.92 -1.89
C ASP A 140 -3.77 33.27 -1.13
N GLY A 141 -2.59 33.62 -0.62
CA GLY A 141 -2.27 34.80 0.18
C GLY A 141 -0.92 34.76 0.91
N ALA A 142 -0.24 33.61 1.08
CA ALA A 142 1.03 33.56 1.82
C ALA A 142 2.01 32.50 1.30
N VAL A 143 3.22 32.98 1.02
CA VAL A 143 4.41 32.25 0.57
C VAL A 143 4.69 30.98 1.41
N SER A 144 4.35 29.80 0.88
CA SER A 144 4.97 28.53 1.29
C SER A 144 5.35 27.72 0.04
N ASN A 145 6.27 28.29 -0.73
CA ASN A 145 6.82 27.67 -1.95
C ASN A 145 7.77 26.50 -1.63
N ASP A 146 8.26 26.39 -0.39
CA ASP A 146 9.29 25.40 -0.03
C ASP A 146 8.76 23.98 0.16
N ALA A 147 7.50 23.81 0.57
CA ALA A 147 6.86 22.49 0.65
C ALA A 147 6.55 21.92 -0.74
N ALA A 148 6.02 22.75 -1.64
CA ALA A 148 5.72 22.38 -3.03
C ALA A 148 6.96 21.99 -3.83
N ARG A 149 8.09 22.68 -3.61
CA ARG A 149 9.37 22.40 -4.29
C ARG A 149 9.96 21.01 -3.97
N ARG A 150 9.59 20.38 -2.86
CA ARG A 150 10.11 19.05 -2.48
C ARG A 150 9.58 17.92 -3.36
N TYR A 151 8.49 18.14 -4.09
CA TYR A 151 7.77 17.11 -4.84
C TYR A 151 7.93 17.18 -6.37
N MET A 152 8.65 18.17 -6.90
CA MET A 152 8.87 18.38 -8.35
C MET A 152 10.19 17.78 -8.89
N ARG A 153 10.61 16.60 -8.43
CA ARG A 153 11.83 15.93 -8.92
C ARG A 153 11.53 14.89 -9.98
#